data_AF-A0A838VI71-F1
#
_entry.id   AF-A0A838VI71-F1
#
_cell.length_a   1.000
_cell.length_b   1.000
_cell.length_c   1.000
_cell.angle_alpha   90.00
_cell.angle_beta   90.00
_cell.angle_gamma   90.00
#
_symmetry.space_group_name_H-M   'P 1'
#
loop_
_entity.id
_entity.type
_entity.pdbx_description
1 polymer ?
#
loop_
_entity_poly.entity_id
_entity_poly.type
_entity_poly.pdbx_seq_one_letter_code
_entity_poly.pdbx_strand_id
1 'polypeptide(L)'
;MISYVRRTVSMGALLTYWKICKISLDLEKSGYEYRLLPIAQEFVKQTVTHVQGDMQAELLAYFHGDSGAEPITQAKAGLCLRCEVSYPILKACQKIDNLFGGEKAFTYRELLQFVLNDDGKKLVILDRDRRTQLILDDGGEIHSSAYKYFTVEVLRTFKQNASSMSLDNWAYLQTKQNPELKSFLGEFGFKHLSDWAMMNRVRPKQLEQLSKRDRSLLEVFHAVYRRDRQLMRAKGARKCPDPSLLQLTEMQDKLQLQGVVFNSTTALMGELKQVATQLRQYDIWSYREPLEIQDPETG
;
A
#
# COMPACT_ATOMS: atom_id res chain seq x y z
N MET A 1 -47.04 -1.64 -11.35
CA MET A 1 -46.88 -0.93 -10.07
C MET A 1 -45.55 -1.39 -9.48
N ILE A 2 -44.47 -0.68 -9.78
CA ILE A 2 -43.10 -1.08 -9.39
C ILE A 2 -42.84 -0.56 -7.99
N SER A 3 -42.70 -1.48 -7.04
CA SER A 3 -42.34 -1.22 -5.66
C SER A 3 -40.89 -0.74 -5.58
N TYR A 4 -40.69 0.55 -5.28
CA TYR A 4 -39.37 1.09 -4.94
C TYR A 4 -38.96 0.61 -3.55
N VAL A 5 -38.02 -0.32 -3.51
CA VAL A 5 -37.33 -0.73 -2.27
C VAL A 5 -36.42 0.44 -1.87
N ARG A 6 -36.82 1.21 -0.85
CA ARG A 6 -35.93 2.15 -0.17
C ARG A 6 -34.79 1.35 0.46
N ARG A 7 -33.57 1.44 -0.08
CA ARG A 7 -32.37 0.99 0.64
C ARG A 7 -32.12 1.95 1.79
N THR A 8 -32.46 1.53 3.00
CA THR A 8 -32.07 2.22 4.23
C THR A 8 -30.56 2.06 4.41
N VAL A 9 -29.80 3.14 4.22
CA VAL A 9 -28.37 3.19 4.58
C VAL A 9 -28.28 3.10 6.10
N SER A 10 -27.51 2.13 6.62
CA SER A 10 -27.31 1.96 8.06
C SER A 10 -26.69 3.22 8.67
N MET A 11 -27.20 3.68 9.81
CA MET A 11 -26.69 4.87 10.51
C MET A 11 -25.21 4.74 10.88
N GLY A 12 -24.71 3.50 11.02
CA GLY A 12 -23.28 3.23 11.21
C GLY A 12 -22.41 3.52 9.97
N ALA A 13 -22.93 3.27 8.77
CA ALA A 13 -22.24 3.56 7.51
C ALA A 13 -22.19 5.06 7.20
N LEU A 14 -23.14 5.84 7.72
CA LEU A 14 -23.13 7.30 7.54
C LEU A 14 -22.09 8.00 8.42
N LEU A 15 -21.73 7.40 9.56
CA LEU A 15 -20.74 7.98 10.48
C LEU A 15 -19.36 8.12 9.83
N THR A 16 -19.01 7.28 8.86
CA THR A 16 -17.70 7.32 8.18
C THR A 16 -17.55 8.58 7.31
N TYR A 17 -18.64 9.18 6.85
CA TYR A 17 -18.61 10.40 6.04
C TYR A 17 -18.44 11.70 6.83
N TRP A 18 -18.53 11.68 8.16
CA TRP A 18 -18.37 12.89 8.97
C TRP A 18 -17.54 12.71 10.24
N LYS A 19 -16.88 11.57 10.39
CA LYS A 19 -15.84 11.35 11.40
C LYS A 19 -14.53 11.13 10.67
N ILE A 20 -13.54 11.98 10.90
CA ILE A 20 -12.21 11.79 10.32
C ILE A 20 -11.28 11.10 11.33
N CYS A 21 -10.51 10.14 10.84
CA CYS A 21 -9.38 9.58 11.58
C CYS A 21 -8.15 10.49 11.39
N LYS A 22 -7.60 11.00 12.48
CA LYS A 22 -6.41 11.84 12.48
C LYS A 22 -5.42 11.43 13.55
N ILE A 23 -4.17 11.86 13.40
CA ILE A 23 -3.12 11.63 14.41
C ILE A 23 -3.52 12.28 15.73
N SER A 24 -3.38 11.52 16.81
CA SER A 24 -3.53 12.00 18.18
C SER A 24 -2.17 12.38 18.73
N LEU A 25 -2.07 13.57 19.32
CA LEU A 25 -0.85 14.03 20.02
C LEU A 25 -0.77 13.48 21.45
N ASP A 26 -1.85 12.86 21.92
CA ASP A 26 -1.92 12.20 23.22
C ASP A 26 -1.19 10.85 23.16
N LEU A 27 -0.02 10.78 23.79
CA LEU A 27 0.91 9.64 23.77
C LEU A 27 0.32 8.39 24.43
N GLU A 28 -0.66 8.55 25.33
CA GLU A 28 -1.30 7.45 26.05
C GLU A 28 -2.36 6.74 25.22
N LYS A 29 -2.88 7.38 24.16
CA LYS A 29 -3.88 6.81 23.25
C LYS A 29 -3.26 5.97 22.15
N SER A 30 -4.11 5.35 21.33
CA SER A 30 -3.76 4.53 20.15
C SER A 30 -2.96 5.25 19.04
N GLY A 31 -2.45 6.47 19.26
CA GLY A 31 -1.75 7.27 18.25
C GLY A 31 -2.66 7.95 17.22
N TYR A 32 -3.98 7.70 17.27
CA TYR A 32 -4.99 8.35 16.46
C TYR A 32 -6.26 8.63 17.27
N GLU A 33 -7.07 9.56 16.80
CA GLU A 33 -8.40 9.87 17.34
C GLU A 33 -9.43 10.01 16.20
N TYR A 34 -10.69 9.71 16.51
CA TYR A 34 -11.80 10.03 15.62
C TYR A 34 -12.37 11.38 16.00
N ARG A 35 -12.44 12.29 15.02
CA ARG A 35 -12.99 13.63 15.20
C ARG A 35 -14.25 13.80 14.38
N LEU A 36 -15.33 14.19 15.05
CA LEU A 36 -16.56 14.61 14.38
C LEU A 36 -16.33 15.94 13.66
N LEU A 37 -16.78 16.02 12.40
CA LEU A 37 -16.75 17.22 11.58
C LEU A 37 -18.18 17.72 11.34
N PRO A 38 -18.66 18.75 12.05
CA PRO A 38 -20.02 19.25 11.92
C PRO A 38 -20.38 19.69 10.49
N ILE A 39 -19.42 20.28 9.77
CA ILE A 39 -19.60 20.72 8.38
C ILE A 39 -19.93 19.53 7.46
N ALA A 40 -19.20 18.42 7.60
CA ALA A 40 -19.45 17.21 6.84
C ALA A 40 -20.78 16.56 7.26
N GLN A 41 -21.07 16.52 8.57
CA GLN A 41 -22.32 15.94 9.08
C GLN A 41 -23.54 16.67 8.53
N GLU A 42 -23.54 18.00 8.56
CA GLU A 42 -24.65 18.80 8.05
C GLU A 42 -24.81 18.64 6.54
N PHE A 43 -23.70 18.65 5.80
CA PHE A 43 -23.72 18.44 4.35
C PHE A 43 -24.28 17.07 3.96
N VAL A 44 -23.85 15.99 4.63
CA VAL A 44 -24.37 14.65 4.35
C VAL A 44 -25.85 14.55 4.70
N LYS A 45 -26.32 15.14 5.82
CA LYS A 45 -27.75 15.14 6.16
C LYS A 45 -28.60 15.81 5.09
N GLN A 46 -28.15 16.96 4.59
CA GLN A 46 -28.82 17.67 3.49
C GLN A 46 -28.77 16.88 2.19
N THR A 47 -27.63 16.25 1.88
CA THR A 47 -27.45 15.46 0.66
C THR A 47 -28.33 14.19 0.71
N VAL A 48 -28.29 13.42 1.80
CA VAL A 48 -29.09 12.19 2.03
C VAL A 48 -30.59 12.42 1.83
N THR A 49 -31.11 13.59 2.20
CA THR A 49 -32.54 13.89 1.98
C THR A 49 -32.91 14.05 0.51
N HIS A 50 -31.94 14.31 -0.36
CA HIS A 50 -32.12 14.53 -1.79
C HIS A 50 -31.68 13.34 -2.66
N VAL A 51 -30.77 12.49 -2.18
CA VAL A 51 -30.21 11.36 -2.95
C VAL A 51 -31.12 10.12 -2.87
N GLN A 52 -31.58 9.62 -4.03
CA GLN A 52 -32.20 8.28 -4.16
C GLN A 52 -31.21 7.19 -4.60
N GLY A 53 -29.95 7.53 -4.87
CA GLY A 53 -28.90 6.66 -5.43
C GLY A 53 -27.72 6.35 -4.48
N ASP A 54 -26.59 5.98 -5.09
CA ASP A 54 -25.32 5.71 -4.39
C ASP A 54 -24.66 7.02 -3.93
N MET A 55 -24.67 7.27 -2.62
CA MET A 55 -24.09 8.47 -2.01
C MET A 55 -22.61 8.64 -2.37
N GLN A 56 -21.83 7.57 -2.37
CA GLN A 56 -20.40 7.65 -2.65
C GLN A 56 -20.19 8.18 -4.07
N ALA A 57 -20.99 7.70 -5.03
CA ALA A 57 -20.95 8.14 -6.42
C ALA A 57 -21.30 9.62 -6.58
N GLU A 58 -22.33 10.08 -5.87
CA GLU A 58 -22.75 11.47 -5.94
C GLU A 58 -21.71 12.41 -5.32
N LEU A 59 -21.18 12.05 -4.14
CA LEU A 59 -20.10 12.81 -3.50
C LEU A 59 -18.85 12.86 -4.38
N LEU A 60 -18.51 11.77 -5.06
CA LEU A 60 -17.39 11.74 -6.01
C LEU A 60 -17.65 12.66 -7.20
N ALA A 61 -18.86 12.65 -7.77
CA ALA A 61 -19.24 13.54 -8.87
C ALA A 61 -19.21 15.02 -8.47
N TYR A 62 -19.60 15.37 -7.24
CA TYR A 62 -19.40 16.72 -6.69
C TYR A 62 -17.91 17.04 -6.55
N PHE A 63 -17.13 16.17 -5.92
CA PHE A 63 -15.72 16.42 -5.63
C PHE A 63 -14.85 16.54 -6.89
N HIS A 64 -15.13 15.72 -7.90
CA HIS A 64 -14.42 15.72 -9.18
C HIS A 64 -14.83 16.86 -10.12
N GLY A 65 -15.85 17.64 -9.75
CA GLY A 65 -16.37 18.75 -10.55
C GLY A 65 -17.23 18.34 -11.75
N ASP A 66 -17.58 17.05 -11.86
CA ASP A 66 -18.35 16.50 -12.98
C ASP A 66 -19.80 17.01 -13.02
N SER A 67 -20.32 17.43 -11.86
CA SER A 67 -21.67 17.94 -11.66
C SER A 67 -21.81 19.45 -11.95
N GLY A 68 -20.72 20.18 -12.18
CA GLY A 68 -20.74 21.65 -12.28
C GLY A 68 -21.12 22.36 -10.97
N ALA A 69 -20.98 21.67 -9.83
CA ALA A 69 -21.31 22.22 -8.52
C ALA A 69 -20.41 23.40 -8.11
N GLU A 70 -20.95 24.26 -7.24
CA GLU A 70 -20.19 25.37 -6.68
C GLU A 70 -18.96 24.89 -5.89
N PRO A 71 -17.86 25.68 -5.84
CA PRO A 71 -16.62 25.28 -5.14
C PRO A 71 -16.84 24.85 -3.69
N ILE A 72 -17.79 25.48 -2.98
CA ILE A 72 -18.12 25.13 -1.60
C ILE A 72 -18.75 23.73 -1.49
N THR A 73 -19.60 23.37 -2.44
CA THR A 73 -20.24 22.05 -2.52
C THR A 73 -19.20 20.99 -2.88
N GLN A 74 -18.34 21.27 -3.86
CA GLN A 74 -17.20 20.41 -4.21
C GLN A 74 -16.32 20.15 -2.99
N ALA A 75 -15.98 21.20 -2.22
CA ALA A 75 -15.11 21.07 -1.06
C ALA A 75 -15.74 20.29 0.09
N LYS A 76 -17.04 20.50 0.34
CA LYS A 76 -17.80 19.76 1.36
C LYS A 76 -17.95 18.29 1.00
N ALA A 77 -18.22 17.97 -0.27
CA ALA A 77 -18.27 16.59 -0.73
C ALA A 77 -16.90 15.89 -0.59
N GLY A 78 -15.82 16.59 -0.98
CA GLY A 78 -14.45 16.14 -0.76
C GLY A 78 -14.14 15.89 0.72
N LEU A 79 -14.59 16.77 1.62
CA LEU A 79 -14.42 16.58 3.06
C LEU A 79 -15.11 15.31 3.58
N CYS A 80 -16.30 14.99 3.06
CA CYS A 80 -17.03 13.79 3.45
C CYS A 80 -16.30 12.52 3.01
N LEU A 81 -15.84 12.49 1.75
CA LEU A 81 -15.05 11.39 1.20
C LEU A 81 -13.69 11.23 1.91
N ARG A 82 -13.06 12.33 2.32
CA ARG A 82 -11.80 12.31 3.10
C ARG A 82 -12.00 11.66 4.47
N CYS A 83 -13.15 11.89 5.10
CA CYS A 83 -13.53 11.17 6.33
C CYS A 83 -13.60 9.67 6.05
N GLU A 84 -14.30 9.28 4.99
CA GLU A 84 -14.51 7.88 4.63
C GLU A 84 -13.17 7.15 4.38
N VAL A 85 -12.29 7.70 3.53
CA VAL A 85 -11.01 7.06 3.19
C VAL A 85 -9.98 7.09 4.32
N SER A 86 -10.16 7.92 5.36
CA SER A 86 -9.25 7.95 6.50
C SER A 86 -9.24 6.64 7.30
N TYR A 87 -10.33 5.88 7.28
CA TYR A 87 -10.47 4.58 7.94
C TYR A 87 -9.65 3.46 7.27
N PRO A 88 -9.82 3.17 5.97
CA PRO A 88 -9.03 2.15 5.29
C PRO A 88 -7.53 2.50 5.25
N ILE A 89 -7.16 3.79 5.25
CA ILE A 89 -5.75 4.22 5.40
C ILE A 89 -5.20 3.78 6.76
N LEU A 90 -5.91 4.07 7.87
CA LEU A 90 -5.51 3.61 9.20
C LEU A 90 -5.41 2.08 9.25
N LYS A 91 -6.43 1.36 8.76
CA LYS A 91 -6.44 -0.11 8.72
C LYS A 91 -5.25 -0.65 7.94
N ALA A 92 -4.83 0.00 6.85
CA ALA A 92 -3.65 -0.39 6.10
C ALA A 92 -2.37 -0.29 6.94
N CYS A 93 -2.17 0.81 7.68
CA CYS A 93 -1.04 0.94 8.60
C CYS A 93 -1.05 -0.14 9.69
N GLN A 94 -2.20 -0.41 10.30
CA GLN A 94 -2.34 -1.47 11.30
C GLN A 94 -2.04 -2.86 10.72
N LYS A 95 -2.49 -3.14 9.50
CA LYS A 95 -2.20 -4.40 8.80
C LYS A 95 -0.71 -4.53 8.45
N ILE A 96 -0.05 -3.44 8.06
CA ILE A 96 1.41 -3.43 7.83
C ILE A 96 2.13 -3.78 9.15
N ASP A 97 1.79 -3.13 10.26
CA ASP A 97 2.38 -3.44 11.57
C ASP A 97 2.12 -4.88 12.01
N ASN A 98 0.90 -5.38 11.88
CA ASN A 98 0.60 -6.78 12.23
C ASN A 98 1.41 -7.80 11.40
N LEU A 99 1.71 -7.48 10.14
CA LEU A 99 2.49 -8.36 9.25
C LEU A 99 4.00 -8.24 9.46
N PHE A 100 4.48 -7.06 9.85
CA PHE A 100 5.90 -6.70 9.74
C PHE A 100 6.51 -6.09 11.00
N GLY A 101 5.69 -5.67 11.95
CA GLY A 101 6.07 -4.98 13.17
C GLY A 101 6.73 -5.85 14.23
N GLY A 102 6.53 -7.18 14.19
CA GLY A 102 7.27 -8.23 14.92
C GLY A 102 8.01 -7.83 16.21
N GLU A 103 9.29 -8.22 16.37
CA GLU A 103 10.18 -7.78 17.47
C GLU A 103 10.66 -6.31 17.28
N LYS A 104 9.69 -5.46 16.91
CA LYS A 104 9.53 -4.00 16.93
C LYS A 104 10.70 -3.16 16.43
N ALA A 105 11.00 -3.38 15.16
CA ALA A 105 11.73 -2.40 14.36
C ALA A 105 10.91 -1.10 14.17
N PHE A 106 9.58 -1.19 14.09
CA PHE A 106 8.65 -0.04 14.06
C PHE A 106 7.24 -0.49 14.51
N THR A 107 6.31 0.47 14.63
CA THR A 107 4.88 0.25 14.92
C THR A 107 3.98 0.99 13.92
N TYR A 108 2.69 0.67 13.85
CA TYR A 108 1.76 1.37 12.94
C TYR A 108 1.71 2.88 13.22
N ARG A 109 1.98 3.30 14.46
CA ARG A 109 1.96 4.72 14.88
C ARG A 109 2.97 5.54 14.09
N GLU A 110 4.15 4.99 13.85
CA GLU A 110 5.21 5.63 13.07
C GLU A 110 4.86 5.71 11.58
N LEU A 111 3.95 4.85 11.10
CA LEU A 111 3.45 4.90 9.73
C LEU A 111 2.43 6.03 9.53
N LEU A 112 1.67 6.40 10.58
CA LEU A 112 0.55 7.33 10.46
C LEU A 112 1.00 8.71 9.97
N GLN A 113 2.19 9.18 10.35
CA GLN A 113 2.70 10.50 9.96
C GLN A 113 2.84 10.68 8.44
N PHE A 114 2.99 9.59 7.67
CA PHE A 114 3.15 9.64 6.22
C PHE A 114 1.82 9.67 5.46
N VAL A 115 0.72 9.27 6.10
CA VAL A 115 -0.55 8.98 5.40
C VAL A 115 -1.80 9.55 6.07
N LEU A 116 -1.81 9.79 7.38
CA LEU A 116 -2.88 10.49 8.10
C LEU A 116 -2.50 11.96 8.33
N ASN A 117 -2.19 12.63 7.23
CA ASN A 117 -1.69 14.00 7.22
C ASN A 117 -2.83 15.05 7.06
N ASP A 118 -4.06 14.64 7.40
CA ASP A 118 -5.30 15.38 7.22
C ASP A 118 -6.08 15.46 8.54
N ASP A 119 -6.46 16.66 8.97
CA ASP A 119 -7.23 16.91 10.19
C ASP A 119 -8.67 17.39 9.93
N GLY A 120 -9.06 17.47 8.66
CA GLY A 120 -10.40 17.86 8.23
C GLY A 120 -10.74 19.35 8.37
N LYS A 121 -9.78 20.22 8.74
CA LYS A 121 -10.05 21.66 8.92
C LYS A 121 -10.07 22.44 7.62
N LYS A 122 -9.30 22.01 6.62
CA LYS A 122 -9.19 22.71 5.34
C LYS A 122 -10.19 22.15 4.34
N LEU A 123 -10.97 23.03 3.74
CA LEU A 123 -11.81 22.73 2.58
C LEU A 123 -10.91 22.67 1.35
N VAL A 124 -10.91 21.52 0.68
CA VAL A 124 -10.01 21.24 -0.45
C VAL A 124 -10.83 20.89 -1.66
N ILE A 125 -10.51 21.50 -2.79
CA ILE A 125 -11.04 21.20 -4.11
C ILE A 125 -9.92 20.78 -5.06
N LEU A 126 -10.29 20.26 -6.22
CA LEU A 126 -9.36 19.96 -7.30
C LEU A 126 -9.42 21.08 -8.35
N ASP A 127 -8.29 21.36 -8.99
CA ASP A 127 -8.29 22.18 -10.20
C ASP A 127 -9.06 21.52 -11.36
N ARG A 128 -9.26 22.26 -12.45
CA ARG A 128 -10.00 21.79 -13.64
C ARG A 128 -9.44 20.48 -14.21
N ASP A 129 -8.13 20.28 -14.12
CA ASP A 129 -7.44 19.10 -14.66
C ASP A 129 -7.31 17.94 -13.66
N ARG A 130 -7.80 18.10 -12.42
CA ARG A 130 -7.65 17.15 -11.31
C ARG A 130 -6.20 16.77 -11.02
N ARG A 131 -5.29 17.72 -11.16
CA ARG A 131 -3.85 17.57 -10.95
C ARG A 131 -3.39 18.24 -9.67
N THR A 132 -3.98 19.37 -9.31
CA THR A 132 -3.57 20.16 -8.15
C THR A 132 -4.67 20.26 -7.11
N GLN A 133 -4.25 20.31 -5.83
CA GLN A 133 -5.13 20.52 -4.69
C GLN A 133 -5.17 22.02 -4.40
N LEU A 134 -6.37 22.58 -4.29
CA LEU A 134 -6.60 23.98 -3.97
C LEU A 134 -7.35 24.08 -2.65
N ILE A 135 -7.03 25.08 -1.83
CA ILE A 135 -7.72 25.35 -0.57
C ILE A 135 -8.76 26.43 -0.82
N LEU A 136 -9.99 26.15 -0.42
CA LEU A 136 -11.04 27.14 -0.29
C LEU A 136 -10.95 27.73 1.12
N ASP A 137 -10.71 29.03 1.22
CA ASP A 137 -10.66 29.72 2.50
C ASP A 137 -12.07 30.12 3.00
N ASP A 138 -12.12 30.71 4.20
CA ASP A 138 -13.38 31.14 4.82
C ASP A 138 -14.04 32.32 4.08
N GLY A 139 -13.27 33.05 3.26
CA GLY A 139 -13.75 34.13 2.40
C GLY A 139 -14.30 33.63 1.05
N GLY A 140 -14.18 32.33 0.77
CA GLY A 140 -14.56 31.73 -0.50
C GLY A 140 -13.52 31.91 -1.61
N GLU A 141 -12.32 32.41 -1.29
CA GLU A 141 -11.22 32.51 -2.24
C GLU A 141 -10.47 31.18 -2.37
N ILE A 142 -9.95 30.93 -3.57
CA ILE A 142 -9.28 29.68 -3.93
C ILE A 142 -7.79 29.93 -4.04
N HIS A 143 -7.01 29.23 -3.21
CA HIS A 143 -5.56 29.37 -3.15
C HIS A 143 -4.87 28.05 -3.47
N SER A 144 -3.70 28.12 -4.11
CA SER A 144 -2.87 26.93 -4.31
C SER A 144 -2.22 26.51 -2.99
N SER A 145 -2.25 25.21 -2.69
CA SER A 145 -1.57 24.65 -1.53
C SER A 145 -0.28 23.95 -1.94
N ALA A 146 0.85 24.36 -1.35
CA ALA A 146 2.10 23.60 -1.45
C ALA A 146 2.00 22.26 -0.70
N TYR A 147 1.14 22.19 0.32
CA TYR A 147 0.89 20.99 1.10
C TYR A 147 -0.14 20.08 0.43
N LYS A 148 0.16 18.78 0.30
CA LYS A 148 -0.72 17.79 -0.32
C LYS A 148 -1.28 16.84 0.73
N TYR A 149 -2.61 16.76 0.80
CA TYR A 149 -3.29 15.79 1.64
C TYR A 149 -3.32 14.44 0.96
N PHE A 150 -2.91 13.38 1.67
CA PHE A 150 -2.86 12.04 1.13
C PHE A 150 -4.27 11.49 0.84
N THR A 151 -5.23 11.76 1.73
CA THR A 151 -6.66 11.46 1.53
C THR A 151 -7.20 12.04 0.21
N VAL A 152 -6.78 13.26 -0.14
CA VAL A 152 -7.14 13.92 -1.41
C VAL A 152 -6.46 13.24 -2.60
N GLU A 153 -5.19 12.83 -2.49
CA GLU A 153 -4.51 12.07 -3.56
C GLU A 153 -5.17 10.71 -3.85
N VAL A 154 -5.62 10.02 -2.80
CA VAL A 154 -6.40 8.78 -2.93
C VAL A 154 -7.68 9.02 -3.74
N LEU A 155 -8.43 10.07 -3.39
CA LEU A 155 -9.71 10.39 -4.04
C LEU A 155 -9.54 10.95 -5.46
N ARG A 156 -8.49 11.72 -5.70
CA ARG A 156 -8.16 12.30 -7.02
C ARG A 156 -7.86 11.22 -8.04
N THR A 157 -7.24 10.13 -7.61
CA THR A 157 -6.81 9.03 -8.49
C THR A 157 -7.84 7.90 -8.59
N PHE A 158 -8.85 7.90 -7.71
CA PHE A 158 -9.95 6.93 -7.75
C PHE A 158 -10.83 7.16 -8.98
N LYS A 159 -11.21 6.07 -9.66
CA LYS A 159 -12.14 6.08 -10.78
C LYS A 159 -13.25 5.10 -10.49
N GLN A 160 -14.47 5.60 -10.35
CA GLN A 160 -15.63 4.74 -10.19
C GLN A 160 -16.07 4.24 -11.57
N ASN A 161 -15.95 2.93 -11.80
CA ASN A 161 -16.48 2.26 -12.98
C ASN A 161 -16.95 0.85 -12.60
N ALA A 162 -17.66 0.17 -13.51
CA ALA A 162 -18.26 -1.13 -13.19
C ALA A 162 -17.23 -2.24 -12.85
N SER A 163 -15.94 -2.04 -13.19
CA SER A 163 -14.85 -2.97 -12.90
C SER A 163 -13.83 -2.43 -11.89
N SER A 164 -14.10 -1.27 -11.28
CA SER A 164 -13.20 -0.65 -10.33
C SER A 164 -13.33 -1.33 -8.97
N MET A 165 -12.21 -1.53 -8.30
CA MET A 165 -12.23 -1.93 -6.88
C MET A 165 -12.98 -0.90 -6.03
N SER A 166 -13.51 -1.34 -4.89
CA SER A 166 -14.14 -0.44 -3.92
C SER A 166 -13.18 0.67 -3.47
N LEU A 167 -13.75 1.80 -3.01
CA LEU A 167 -12.96 2.94 -2.53
C LEU A 167 -12.06 2.55 -1.36
N ASP A 168 -12.54 1.67 -0.47
CA ASP A 168 -11.76 1.10 0.63
C ASP A 168 -10.51 0.34 0.15
N ASN A 169 -10.69 -0.55 -0.83
CA ASN A 169 -9.60 -1.32 -1.42
C ASN A 169 -8.62 -0.43 -2.16
N TRP A 170 -9.12 0.61 -2.83
CA TRP A 170 -8.29 1.61 -3.48
C TRP A 170 -7.45 2.40 -2.48
N ALA A 171 -8.06 2.91 -1.39
CA ALA A 171 -7.36 3.62 -0.34
C ALA A 171 -6.29 2.75 0.33
N TYR A 172 -6.60 1.47 0.56
CA TYR A 172 -5.63 0.50 1.06
C TYR A 172 -4.45 0.31 0.09
N LEU A 173 -4.72 0.14 -1.21
CA LEU A 173 -3.70 0.00 -2.24
C LEU A 173 -2.80 1.24 -2.33
N GLN A 174 -3.40 2.43 -2.37
CA GLN A 174 -2.68 3.69 -2.41
C GLN A 174 -1.82 3.88 -1.16
N THR A 175 -2.31 3.52 0.02
CA THR A 175 -1.55 3.60 1.28
C THR A 175 -0.27 2.78 1.19
N LYS A 176 -0.36 1.53 0.73
CA LYS A 176 0.81 0.67 0.51
C LYS A 176 1.75 1.19 -0.57
N GLN A 177 1.24 1.97 -1.52
CA GLN A 177 2.03 2.53 -2.61
C GLN A 177 2.68 3.88 -2.28
N ASN A 178 2.31 4.51 -1.16
CA ASN A 178 2.82 5.81 -0.72
C ASN A 178 4.38 5.80 -0.69
N PRO A 179 5.05 6.73 -1.41
CA PRO A 179 6.51 6.75 -1.52
C PRO A 179 7.24 6.98 -0.20
N GLU A 180 6.71 7.86 0.66
CA GLU A 180 7.31 8.18 1.96
C GLU A 180 7.20 6.98 2.91
N LEU A 181 6.04 6.34 2.94
CA LEU A 181 5.81 5.10 3.68
C LEU A 181 6.74 3.98 3.20
N LYS A 182 6.90 3.81 1.88
CA LYS A 182 7.84 2.83 1.30
C LYS A 182 9.29 3.15 1.66
N SER A 183 9.66 4.43 1.67
CA SER A 183 11.01 4.87 2.06
C SER A 183 11.29 4.51 3.52
N PHE A 184 10.37 4.85 4.42
CA PHE A 184 10.45 4.53 5.84
C PHE A 184 10.57 3.02 6.07
N LEU A 185 9.67 2.23 5.48
CA LEU A 185 9.74 0.76 5.58
C LEU A 185 11.08 0.26 5.03
N GLY A 186 11.61 0.86 3.96
CA GLY A 186 12.92 0.56 3.42
C GLY A 186 14.06 0.59 4.45
N GLU A 187 13.99 1.48 5.45
CA GLU A 187 14.99 1.62 6.51
C GLU A 187 15.09 0.37 7.40
N PHE A 188 13.97 -0.32 7.62
CA PHE A 188 13.89 -1.54 8.42
C PHE A 188 14.20 -2.83 7.63
N GLY A 189 14.83 -2.69 6.46
CA GLY A 189 15.24 -3.83 5.65
C GLY A 189 14.22 -4.26 4.59
N PHE A 190 13.17 -3.47 4.36
CA PHE A 190 12.31 -3.58 3.18
C PHE A 190 12.94 -2.93 1.92
N LYS A 191 14.20 -2.49 2.02
CA LYS A 191 15.05 -2.14 0.87
C LYS A 191 15.09 -3.32 -0.10
N HIS A 192 14.87 -3.04 -1.39
CA HIS A 192 15.07 -3.99 -2.49
C HIS A 192 16.26 -4.91 -2.22
N LEU A 193 15.97 -6.16 -1.86
CA LEU A 193 17.03 -7.15 -1.72
C LEU A 193 17.68 -7.30 -3.10
N SER A 194 19.01 -7.29 -3.12
CA SER A 194 19.72 -7.79 -4.30
C SER A 194 19.32 -9.25 -4.50
N ASP A 195 19.37 -9.71 -5.74
CA ASP A 195 18.98 -11.09 -6.10
C ASP A 195 19.67 -12.12 -5.19
N TRP A 196 20.92 -11.85 -4.82
CA TRP A 196 21.73 -12.68 -3.92
C TRP A 196 21.31 -12.59 -2.46
N ALA A 197 20.92 -11.40 -1.98
CA ALA A 197 20.42 -11.24 -0.62
C ALA A 197 19.07 -11.96 -0.44
N MET A 198 18.23 -11.96 -1.48
CA MET A 198 16.96 -12.67 -1.53
C MET A 198 17.18 -14.19 -1.58
N MET A 199 18.04 -14.68 -2.47
CA MET A 199 18.39 -16.10 -2.54
C MET A 199 18.99 -16.63 -1.22
N ASN A 200 19.75 -15.81 -0.49
CA ASN A 200 20.26 -16.20 0.83
C ASN A 200 19.19 -16.32 1.92
N ARG A 201 18.02 -15.70 1.74
CA ARG A 201 16.93 -15.63 2.74
C ARG A 201 15.77 -16.60 2.44
N VAL A 202 15.88 -17.41 1.40
CA VAL A 202 14.85 -18.36 0.97
C VAL A 202 14.46 -19.29 2.12
N ARG A 203 13.15 -19.35 2.41
CA ARG A 203 12.57 -20.19 3.46
C ARG A 203 12.31 -21.62 2.94
N PRO A 204 12.24 -22.65 3.81
CA PRO A 204 11.98 -24.03 3.39
C PRO A 204 10.73 -24.21 2.51
N LYS A 205 9.62 -23.54 2.87
CA LYS A 205 8.38 -23.55 2.06
C LYS A 205 8.53 -22.99 0.65
N GLN A 206 9.46 -22.05 0.44
CA GLN A 206 9.75 -21.46 -0.87
C GLN A 206 10.63 -22.40 -1.69
N LEU A 207 11.59 -23.05 -1.02
CA LEU A 207 12.45 -24.06 -1.63
C LEU A 207 11.63 -25.24 -2.17
N GLU A 208 10.62 -25.68 -1.43
CA GLU A 208 9.70 -26.75 -1.82
C GLU A 208 8.87 -26.49 -3.09
N GLN A 209 8.80 -25.25 -3.56
CA GLN A 209 8.07 -24.90 -4.79
C GLN A 209 8.98 -24.73 -6.01
N LEU A 210 10.28 -24.62 -5.78
CA LEU A 210 11.25 -24.64 -6.86
C LEU A 210 11.35 -26.04 -7.48
N SER A 211 11.73 -26.11 -8.76
CA SER A 211 12.02 -27.37 -9.41
C SER A 211 13.21 -28.08 -8.73
N LYS A 212 13.33 -29.41 -8.88
CA LYS A 212 14.47 -30.15 -8.30
C LYS A 212 15.81 -29.55 -8.74
N ARG A 213 15.90 -29.13 -10.01
CA ARG A 213 17.07 -28.47 -10.59
C ARG A 213 17.38 -27.14 -9.87
N ASP A 214 16.37 -26.30 -9.68
CA ASP A 214 16.54 -24.98 -9.04
C ASP A 214 16.84 -25.08 -7.54
N ARG A 215 16.34 -26.13 -6.87
CA ARG A 215 16.73 -26.44 -5.48
C ARG A 215 18.21 -26.82 -5.40
N SER A 216 18.67 -27.73 -6.25
CA SER A 216 20.09 -28.10 -6.32
C SER A 216 20.97 -26.89 -6.63
N LEU A 217 20.53 -26.03 -7.56
CA LEU A 217 21.20 -24.76 -7.87
C LEU A 217 21.30 -23.86 -6.63
N LEU A 218 20.20 -23.72 -5.87
CA LEU A 218 20.17 -22.87 -4.68
C LEU A 218 20.97 -23.45 -3.50
N GLU A 219 20.99 -24.77 -3.34
CA GLU A 219 21.79 -25.48 -2.34
C GLU A 219 23.30 -25.31 -2.60
N VAL A 220 23.73 -25.49 -3.86
CA VAL A 220 25.11 -25.26 -4.26
C VAL A 220 25.48 -23.78 -4.12
N PHE A 221 24.58 -22.87 -4.48
CA PHE A 221 24.74 -21.44 -4.23
C PHE A 221 24.91 -21.16 -2.74
N HIS A 222 24.07 -21.71 -1.86
CA HIS A 222 24.19 -21.53 -0.41
C HIS A 222 25.51 -22.07 0.12
N ALA A 223 25.96 -23.24 -0.34
CA ALA A 223 27.20 -23.86 0.11
C ALA A 223 28.43 -23.00 -0.23
N VAL A 224 28.53 -22.51 -1.46
CA VAL A 224 29.68 -21.73 -1.93
C VAL A 224 29.60 -20.27 -1.46
N TYR A 225 28.47 -19.61 -1.74
CA TYR A 225 28.32 -18.18 -1.52
C TYR A 225 28.24 -17.82 -0.03
N ARG A 226 27.56 -18.63 0.82
CA ARG A 226 27.48 -18.31 2.27
C ARG A 226 28.81 -18.55 2.98
N ARG A 227 29.54 -19.61 2.63
CA ARG A 227 30.90 -19.88 3.15
C ARG A 227 31.79 -18.68 2.93
N ASP A 228 31.89 -18.21 1.68
CA ASP A 228 32.75 -17.07 1.34
C ASP A 228 32.24 -15.78 1.97
N ARG A 229 30.92 -15.65 2.13
CA ARG A 229 30.34 -14.47 2.77
C ARG A 229 30.70 -14.37 4.25
N GLN A 230 30.79 -15.49 4.97
CA GLN A 230 31.27 -15.51 6.35
C GLN A 230 32.71 -14.98 6.44
N LEU A 231 33.58 -15.38 5.50
CA LEU A 231 34.96 -14.87 5.40
C LEU A 231 35.01 -13.37 5.06
N MET A 232 34.12 -12.89 4.19
CA MET A 232 34.04 -11.47 3.83
C MET A 232 33.43 -10.59 4.93
N ARG A 233 32.56 -11.15 5.79
CA ARG A 233 32.04 -10.43 6.98
C ARG A 233 33.12 -10.20 8.02
N ALA A 234 34.03 -11.17 8.22
CA ALA A 234 35.20 -10.99 9.07
C ALA A 234 36.12 -9.85 8.58
N LYS A 235 36.06 -9.51 7.29
CA LYS A 235 36.78 -8.41 6.64
C LYS A 235 35.97 -7.11 6.50
N GLY A 236 34.80 -7.00 7.14
CA GLY A 236 34.02 -5.75 7.23
C GLY A 236 33.09 -5.44 6.06
N ALA A 237 32.91 -6.33 5.08
CA ALA A 237 31.98 -6.08 3.97
C ALA A 237 30.52 -6.10 4.47
N ARG A 238 29.72 -5.07 4.13
CA ARG A 238 28.31 -4.92 4.57
C ARG A 238 27.26 -5.35 3.52
N LYS A 239 27.54 -5.26 2.21
CA LYS A 239 26.59 -5.61 1.13
C LYS A 239 26.74 -7.05 0.63
N CYS A 240 25.73 -7.56 -0.10
CA CYS A 240 25.78 -8.85 -0.82
C CYS A 240 26.15 -8.58 -2.30
N PRO A 241 27.44 -8.71 -2.68
CA PRO A 241 27.89 -8.46 -4.05
C PRO A 241 27.48 -9.57 -5.01
N ASP A 242 27.72 -9.39 -6.30
CA ASP A 242 27.52 -10.44 -7.28
C ASP A 242 28.49 -11.62 -7.05
N PRO A 243 28.08 -12.88 -7.33
CA PRO A 243 28.98 -14.01 -7.33
C PRO A 243 30.20 -13.77 -8.21
N SER A 244 31.40 -13.97 -7.65
CA SER A 244 32.65 -13.86 -8.39
C SER A 244 32.81 -14.99 -9.41
N LEU A 245 33.67 -14.81 -10.41
CA LEU A 245 33.95 -15.85 -11.40
C LEU A 245 34.41 -17.17 -10.75
N LEU A 246 35.27 -17.09 -9.72
CA LEU A 246 35.73 -18.25 -8.97
C LEU A 246 34.59 -19.00 -8.30
N GLN A 247 33.63 -18.26 -7.72
CA GLN A 247 32.44 -18.85 -7.11
C GLN A 247 31.55 -19.52 -8.15
N LEU A 248 31.38 -18.91 -9.31
CA LEU A 248 30.59 -19.49 -10.40
C LEU A 248 31.23 -20.79 -10.91
N THR A 249 32.55 -20.82 -11.09
CA THR A 249 33.26 -22.05 -11.48
C THR A 249 33.09 -23.14 -10.42
N GLU A 250 33.28 -22.83 -9.13
CA GLU A 250 33.08 -23.82 -8.06
C GLU A 250 31.62 -24.32 -8.00
N MET A 251 30.64 -23.44 -8.22
CA MET A 251 29.24 -23.84 -8.31
C MET A 251 28.99 -24.77 -9.50
N GLN A 252 29.59 -24.50 -10.67
CA GLN A 252 29.46 -25.37 -11.84
C GLN A 252 30.01 -26.77 -11.58
N ASP A 253 31.20 -26.88 -10.99
CA ASP A 253 31.83 -28.17 -10.69
C ASP A 253 30.95 -29.00 -9.74
N LYS A 254 30.40 -28.36 -8.70
CA LYS A 254 29.49 -29.00 -7.74
C LYS A 254 28.17 -29.42 -8.38
N LEU A 255 27.63 -28.62 -9.30
CA LEU A 255 26.39 -28.93 -10.01
C LEU A 255 26.58 -30.07 -11.01
N GLN A 256 27.74 -30.15 -11.65
CA GLN A 256 28.10 -31.25 -12.55
C GLN A 256 28.15 -32.58 -11.80
N LEU A 257 28.70 -32.60 -10.58
CA LEU A 257 28.69 -33.78 -9.70
C LEU A 257 27.27 -34.22 -9.31
N GLN A 258 26.32 -33.30 -9.31
CA GLN A 258 24.89 -33.56 -9.04
C GLN A 258 24.09 -33.86 -10.33
N GLY A 259 24.76 -33.98 -11.49
CA GLY A 259 24.12 -34.29 -12.77
C GLY A 259 23.44 -33.08 -13.45
N VAL A 260 23.70 -31.85 -12.97
CA VAL A 260 23.16 -30.61 -13.56
C VAL A 260 24.27 -29.89 -14.32
N VAL A 261 24.19 -29.90 -15.65
CA VAL A 261 25.23 -29.30 -16.51
C VAL A 261 24.82 -27.90 -16.98
N PHE A 262 25.77 -26.97 -16.93
CA PHE A 262 25.65 -25.62 -17.49
C PHE A 262 26.83 -25.37 -18.43
N ASN A 263 26.55 -24.90 -19.65
CA ASN A 263 27.55 -24.75 -20.71
C ASN A 263 28.56 -23.61 -20.46
N SER A 264 28.24 -22.64 -19.58
CA SER A 264 29.12 -21.52 -19.25
C SER A 264 28.76 -20.88 -17.89
N THR A 265 29.72 -20.17 -17.29
CA THR A 265 29.50 -19.39 -16.07
C THR A 265 28.49 -18.26 -16.28
N THR A 266 28.41 -17.72 -17.51
CA THR A 266 27.41 -16.73 -17.91
C THR A 266 26.00 -17.32 -17.95
N ALA A 267 25.85 -18.56 -18.45
CA ALA A 267 24.58 -19.27 -18.41
C ALA A 267 24.16 -19.58 -16.98
N LEU A 268 25.10 -20.03 -16.13
CA LEU A 268 24.84 -20.24 -14.70
C LEU A 268 24.38 -18.95 -13.99
N MET A 269 25.04 -17.82 -14.26
CA MET A 269 24.65 -16.51 -13.71
C MET A 269 23.24 -16.10 -14.17
N GLY A 270 22.90 -16.34 -15.45
CA GLY A 270 21.55 -16.11 -15.97
C GLY A 270 20.49 -16.93 -15.25
N GLU A 271 20.78 -18.20 -14.99
CA GLU A 271 19.88 -19.13 -14.31
C GLU A 271 19.71 -18.79 -12.82
N LEU A 272 20.79 -18.39 -12.15
CA LEU A 272 20.72 -17.87 -10.77
C LEU A 272 19.83 -16.61 -10.69
N LYS A 273 19.94 -15.69 -11.66
CA LYS A 273 19.06 -14.51 -11.76
C LYS A 273 17.62 -14.89 -12.06
N GLN A 274 17.39 -15.91 -12.87
CA GLN A 274 16.05 -16.42 -13.15
C GLN A 274 15.42 -17.03 -11.89
N VAL A 275 16.15 -17.83 -11.12
CA VAL A 275 15.68 -18.36 -9.82
C VAL A 275 15.42 -17.22 -8.84
N ALA A 276 16.28 -16.20 -8.78
CA ALA A 276 15.99 -15.01 -7.99
C ALA A 276 14.70 -14.32 -8.45
N THR A 277 14.47 -14.20 -9.76
CA THR A 277 13.24 -13.61 -10.30
C THR A 277 12.01 -14.44 -9.92
N GLN A 278 12.08 -15.77 -9.98
CA GLN A 278 11.02 -16.67 -9.54
C GLN A 278 10.73 -16.53 -8.04
N LEU A 279 11.79 -16.43 -7.22
CA LEU A 279 11.67 -16.20 -5.79
C LEU A 279 11.10 -14.82 -5.47
N ARG A 280 11.42 -13.79 -6.27
CA ARG A 280 10.85 -12.44 -6.15
C ARG A 280 9.39 -12.42 -6.52
N GLN A 281 9.02 -13.11 -7.59
CA GLN A 281 7.63 -13.33 -7.94
C GLN A 281 6.95 -14.06 -6.78
N TYR A 282 7.54 -15.12 -6.24
CA TYR A 282 6.95 -15.78 -5.08
C TYR A 282 6.87 -14.88 -3.84
N ASP A 283 7.85 -14.03 -3.52
CA ASP A 283 7.74 -13.02 -2.46
C ASP A 283 6.71 -11.93 -2.78
N ILE A 284 6.30 -11.75 -4.04
CA ILE A 284 5.18 -10.87 -4.43
C ILE A 284 3.84 -11.63 -4.37
N TRP A 285 3.86 -12.94 -4.64
CA TRP A 285 2.69 -13.82 -4.78
C TRP A 285 2.38 -14.65 -3.52
N SER A 286 3.29 -14.81 -2.57
CA SER A 286 3.11 -15.46 -1.27
C SER A 286 2.57 -14.49 -0.21
N TYR A 287 2.63 -13.19 -0.50
CA TYR A 287 1.77 -12.18 0.13
C TYR A 287 0.41 -12.09 -0.56
N ARG A 288 0.11 -13.01 -1.49
CA ARG A 288 -1.26 -13.35 -1.83
C ARG A 288 -1.68 -14.61 -1.05
N GLU A 289 -1.95 -14.44 0.25
CA GLU A 289 -3.34 -14.80 0.61
C GLU A 289 -4.19 -13.98 -0.35
N PRO A 290 -5.05 -14.61 -1.17
CA PRO A 290 -5.87 -13.88 -2.12
C PRO A 290 -6.40 -12.62 -1.46
N LEU A 291 -6.09 -11.45 -2.01
CA LEU A 291 -6.82 -10.23 -1.67
C LEU A 291 -8.29 -10.31 -2.16
N GLU A 292 -8.65 -11.46 -2.71
CA GLU A 292 -9.97 -12.00 -2.96
C GLU A 292 -10.23 -13.20 -2.01
N ILE A 293 -10.08 -13.01 -0.70
CA ILE A 293 -11.08 -13.63 0.17
C ILE A 293 -12.23 -12.64 0.08
N GLN A 294 -13.24 -12.97 -0.73
CA GLN A 294 -14.57 -12.47 -0.44
C GLN A 294 -14.81 -12.79 1.03
N ASP A 295 -14.83 -11.76 1.85
CA ASP A 295 -15.36 -11.90 3.19
C ASP A 295 -16.79 -12.46 3.01
N PRO A 296 -17.10 -13.66 3.53
CA PRO A 296 -18.45 -14.18 3.45
C PRO A 296 -19.48 -13.26 4.15
N GLU A 297 -19.02 -12.28 4.94
CA GLU A 297 -19.86 -11.21 5.49
C GLU A 297 -19.92 -9.93 4.64
N THR A 298 -19.05 -9.73 3.63
CA THR A 298 -19.05 -8.48 2.83
C THR A 298 -19.00 -8.63 1.31
N GLY A 299 -19.37 -9.77 0.73
CA GLY A 299 -19.85 -9.90 -0.67
C GLY A 299 -18.91 -9.46 -1.78
#